data_AF-A0A7W7KRD9-F1
#
_entry.id   AF-A0A7W7KRD9-F1
#
_cell.length_a   1.000
_cell.length_b   1.000
_cell.length_c   1.000
_cell.angle_alpha   90.00
_cell.angle_beta   90.00
_cell.angle_gamma   90.00
#
_symmetry.space_group_name_H-M   'P 1'
#
loop_
_entity.id
_entity.type
_entity.pdbx_description
1 polymer ?
#
loop_
_entity_poly.entity_id
_entity_poly.type
_entity_poly.pdbx_seq_one_letter_code
_entity_poly.pdbx_strand_id
1 'polypeptide(L)'
;MKPADVIPFDLDFLNVREDYQVDPANRFYVEDYVHGRCHLFALALAKATQYKIGIFVDEDCIPEDGDTPIRVLVHAFCYVKDDLVIDARGIRCKVDLENEFEGMAMEFAELEGEAAEAQLQQWMAEGGCCSLLEGEEKALGAYVRDMRRNGLLAAPRGVAELSPSIG
;
A
#
# COMPACT_ATOMS: atom_id res chain seq x y z
N MET A 1 -23.74 -13.97 16.48
CA MET A 1 -22.31 -14.21 16.23
C MET A 1 -22.15 -14.19 14.71
N LYS A 2 -21.60 -13.11 14.12
CA LYS A 2 -21.33 -13.11 12.68
C LYS A 2 -20.14 -14.04 12.44
N PRO A 3 -20.14 -14.84 11.36
CA PRO A 3 -18.94 -15.58 10.98
C PRO A 3 -17.81 -14.57 10.92
N ALA A 4 -16.69 -14.88 11.59
CA ALA A 4 -15.52 -14.01 11.57
C ALA A 4 -15.25 -13.60 10.13
N ASP A 5 -15.06 -12.29 9.90
CA ASP A 5 -14.68 -11.74 8.60
C ASP A 5 -13.30 -12.31 8.25
N VAL A 6 -13.28 -13.51 7.67
CA VAL A 6 -12.08 -14.20 7.22
C VAL A 6 -11.64 -13.46 5.96
N ILE A 7 -10.47 -12.83 6.03
CA ILE A 7 -9.81 -12.28 4.85
C ILE A 7 -9.52 -13.47 3.91
N PRO A 8 -9.97 -13.45 2.65
CA PRO A 8 -9.76 -14.54 1.73
C PRO A 8 -8.34 -14.47 1.17
N PHE A 9 -7.64 -15.60 1.20
CA PHE A 9 -6.23 -15.71 0.84
C PHE A 9 -6.04 -16.49 -0.46
N ASP A 10 -4.95 -16.17 -1.16
CA ASP A 10 -4.29 -17.14 -2.01
C ASP A 10 -3.35 -18.00 -1.13
N LEU A 11 -3.37 -19.33 -1.28
CA LEU A 11 -2.50 -20.22 -0.49
C LEU A 11 -1.15 -20.43 -1.16
N ASP A 12 -1.06 -20.15 -2.47
CA ASP A 12 0.17 -20.28 -3.23
C ASP A 12 1.08 -19.06 -2.99
N PHE A 13 0.49 -17.92 -2.60
CA PHE A 13 1.17 -16.69 -2.20
C PHE A 13 0.47 -16.14 -0.95
N LEU A 14 1.16 -15.98 0.19
CA LEU A 14 0.59 -15.46 1.46
C LEU A 14 0.08 -13.99 1.35
N ASN A 15 -0.95 -13.77 0.53
CA ASN A 15 -1.48 -12.48 0.09
C ASN A 15 -3.01 -12.47 0.22
N VAL A 16 -3.55 -11.28 0.46
CA VAL A 16 -4.98 -11.01 0.37
C VAL A 16 -5.38 -10.96 -1.10
N ARG A 17 -6.51 -11.60 -1.44
CA ARG A 17 -7.05 -11.55 -2.80
C ARG A 17 -7.51 -10.14 -3.18
N GLU A 18 -7.31 -9.79 -4.44
CA GLU A 18 -7.66 -8.48 -4.99
C GLU A 18 -9.17 -8.19 -4.96
N ASP A 19 -10.01 -9.23 -4.97
CA ASP A 19 -11.48 -9.17 -4.85
C ASP A 19 -11.99 -9.01 -3.40
N TYR A 20 -11.10 -8.86 -2.41
CA TYR A 20 -11.50 -8.59 -1.04
C TYR A 20 -11.93 -7.13 -0.84
N GLN A 21 -13.10 -6.94 -0.23
CA GLN A 21 -13.67 -5.62 -0.01
C GLN A 21 -13.04 -4.92 1.21
N VAL A 22 -12.36 -3.80 0.97
CA VAL A 22 -11.69 -2.99 2.00
C VAL A 22 -12.60 -1.90 2.52
N ASP A 23 -13.31 -1.20 1.62
CA ASP A 23 -14.27 -0.15 1.96
C ASP A 23 -15.65 -0.47 1.34
N PRO A 24 -16.55 -1.09 2.11
CA PRO A 24 -17.89 -1.41 1.62
C PRO A 24 -18.76 -0.20 1.29
N ALA A 25 -18.52 0.95 1.91
CA ALA A 25 -19.35 2.14 1.69
C ALA A 25 -19.06 2.75 0.31
N ASN A 26 -17.77 2.81 -0.06
CA ASN A 26 -17.32 3.31 -1.35
C ASN A 26 -17.15 2.21 -2.41
N ARG A 27 -17.36 0.94 -2.03
CA ARG A 27 -17.19 -0.26 -2.87
C ARG A 27 -15.75 -0.42 -3.38
N PHE A 28 -14.76 -0.11 -2.55
CA PHE A 28 -13.36 -0.36 -2.89
C PHE A 28 -12.90 -1.72 -2.38
N TYR A 29 -12.09 -2.36 -3.22
CA TYR A 29 -11.48 -3.66 -3.04
C TYR A 29 -9.96 -3.52 -2.95
N VAL A 30 -9.26 -4.60 -2.63
CA VAL A 30 -7.79 -4.59 -2.57
C VAL A 30 -7.19 -4.13 -3.91
N GLU A 31 -7.76 -4.54 -5.04
CA GLU A 31 -7.36 -4.11 -6.39
C GLU A 31 -7.29 -2.58 -6.54
N ASP A 32 -8.29 -1.85 -6.03
CA ASP A 32 -8.33 -0.39 -6.10
C ASP A 32 -7.13 0.23 -5.36
N TYR A 33 -6.72 -0.38 -4.25
CA TYR A 33 -5.56 0.02 -3.46
C TYR A 33 -4.23 -0.54 -3.99
N VAL A 34 -4.24 -1.33 -5.06
CA VAL A 34 -3.05 -1.69 -5.82
C VAL A 34 -2.88 -0.74 -7.03
N HIS A 35 -3.95 -0.43 -7.77
CA HIS A 35 -3.84 0.18 -9.11
C HIS A 35 -4.38 1.63 -9.25
N GLY A 36 -4.79 2.29 -8.18
CA GLY A 36 -5.22 3.71 -8.27
C GLY A 36 -5.33 4.48 -6.96
N ARG A 37 -5.36 3.76 -5.84
CA ARG A 37 -5.42 4.31 -4.48
C ARG A 37 -4.28 3.81 -3.60
N CYS A 38 -3.21 3.27 -4.21
CA CYS A 38 -2.07 2.69 -3.48
C CYS A 38 -1.41 3.67 -2.51
N HIS A 39 -1.32 4.95 -2.87
CA HIS A 39 -0.81 6.00 -1.98
C HIS A 39 -1.65 6.17 -0.71
N LEU A 40 -2.98 6.07 -0.80
CA LEU A 40 -3.86 6.18 0.36
C LEU A 40 -3.64 5.01 1.34
N PHE A 41 -3.48 3.81 0.79
CA PHE A 41 -3.15 2.64 1.60
C PHE A 41 -1.75 2.78 2.23
N ALA A 42 -0.72 3.15 1.47
CA ALA A 42 0.64 3.32 1.97
C ALA A 42 0.71 4.36 3.10
N LEU A 43 0.03 5.51 2.93
CA LEU A 43 -0.07 6.55 3.97
C LEU A 43 -0.79 6.04 5.22
N ALA A 44 -1.90 5.32 5.07
CA ALA A 44 -2.63 4.74 6.20
C ALA A 44 -1.80 3.69 6.95
N LEU A 45 -1.06 2.86 6.20
CA LEU A 45 -0.18 1.84 6.75
C LEU A 45 0.99 2.47 7.51
N ALA A 46 1.72 3.40 6.89
CA ALA A 46 2.82 4.13 7.53
C ALA A 46 2.37 4.84 8.81
N LYS A 47 1.19 5.48 8.80
CA LYS A 47 0.59 6.08 10.01
C LYS A 47 0.40 5.04 11.13
N ALA A 48 0.01 3.82 10.81
CA ALA A 48 -0.29 2.76 11.77
C ALA A 48 0.93 1.90 12.20
N THR A 49 2.01 1.87 11.43
CA THR A 49 3.19 1.01 11.67
C THR A 49 4.50 1.77 11.84
N GLN A 50 4.54 3.04 11.45
CA GLN A 50 5.76 3.85 11.32
C GLN A 50 6.74 3.29 10.28
N TYR A 51 6.24 2.51 9.31
CA TYR A 51 7.06 2.08 8.19
C TYR A 51 7.38 3.25 7.26
N LYS A 52 8.59 3.21 6.71
CA LYS A 52 9.03 4.16 5.68
C LYS A 52 8.22 3.91 4.40
N ILE A 53 7.67 4.97 3.80
CA ILE A 53 6.99 4.86 2.49
C ILE A 53 8.03 4.75 1.38
N GLY A 54 7.72 3.98 0.34
CA GLY A 54 8.41 4.00 -0.95
C GLY A 54 7.40 4.20 -2.07
N ILE A 55 7.81 4.88 -3.14
CA ILE A 55 7.00 5.05 -4.35
C ILE A 55 7.84 4.80 -5.60
N PHE A 56 7.22 4.18 -6.60
CA PHE A 56 7.73 4.11 -7.96
C PHE A 56 7.08 5.23 -8.77
N VAL A 57 7.91 5.97 -9.50
CA VAL A 57 7.52 7.14 -10.28
C VAL A 57 8.00 6.97 -11.71
N ASP A 58 7.09 7.05 -12.67
CA ASP A 58 7.45 7.22 -14.06
C ASP A 58 7.69 8.72 -14.28
N GLU A 59 8.93 9.09 -14.59
CA GLU A 59 9.33 10.48 -14.75
C GLU A 59 9.07 11.04 -16.14
N ASP A 60 8.83 10.16 -17.11
CA ASP A 60 8.77 10.47 -18.54
C ASP A 60 7.40 10.13 -19.17
N CYS A 61 6.35 9.99 -18.34
CA CYS A 61 5.02 9.66 -18.82
C CYS A 61 4.48 10.78 -19.72
N ILE A 62 4.17 10.44 -20.98
CA ILE A 62 3.56 11.36 -21.94
C ILE A 62 2.05 11.10 -21.94
N PRO A 63 1.23 12.06 -21.48
CA PRO A 63 -0.22 11.91 -21.49
C PRO A 63 -0.74 11.92 -22.94
N GLU A 64 -1.83 11.20 -23.22
CA GLU A 64 -2.35 11.00 -24.58
C GLU A 64 -2.58 12.31 -25.37
N ASP A 65 -2.95 13.39 -24.67
CA ASP A 65 -3.24 14.70 -25.24
C ASP A 65 -2.13 15.75 -25.01
N GLY A 66 -0.93 15.34 -24.59
CA GLY A 66 0.16 16.26 -24.23
C GLY A 66 1.48 15.97 -24.91
N ASP A 67 2.28 17.01 -25.11
CA ASP A 67 3.64 16.91 -25.67
C ASP A 67 4.73 17.06 -24.59
N THR A 68 4.34 17.25 -23.32
CA THR A 68 5.26 17.46 -22.20
C THR A 68 5.21 16.25 -21.28
N PRO A 69 6.35 15.59 -21.00
CA PRO A 69 6.41 14.54 -20.00
C PRO A 69 5.95 15.05 -18.63
N ILE A 70 5.17 14.23 -17.95
CA ILE A 70 4.74 14.47 -16.57
C ILE A 70 5.22 13.32 -15.69
N ARG A 71 5.46 13.64 -14.42
CA ARG A 71 5.78 12.63 -13.41
C ARG A 71 4.48 12.03 -12.90
N VAL A 72 4.35 10.71 -12.96
CA VAL A 72 3.16 9.99 -12.49
C VAL A 72 3.54 8.92 -11.47
N LEU A 73 2.66 8.72 -10.50
CA LEU A 73 2.79 7.62 -9.55
C LEU A 73 2.51 6.30 -10.28
N VAL A 74 3.47 5.38 -10.25
CA VAL A 74 3.28 4.00 -10.72
C VAL A 74 2.73 3.14 -9.59
N HIS A 75 3.39 3.17 -8.43
CA HIS A 75 2.93 2.43 -7.25
C HIS A 75 3.44 3.02 -5.95
N ALA A 76 2.72 2.79 -4.85
CA ALA A 76 3.12 3.17 -3.50
C ALA A 76 3.06 1.98 -2.55
N PHE A 77 4.07 1.86 -1.69
CA PHE A 77 4.26 0.76 -0.75
C PHE A 77 4.95 1.25 0.53
N CYS A 78 5.14 0.35 1.50
CA CYS A 78 5.99 0.62 2.66
C CYS A 78 7.10 -0.42 2.80
N TYR A 79 8.25 -0.01 3.33
CA TYR A 79 9.35 -0.94 3.63
C TYR A 79 9.14 -1.63 4.98
N VAL A 80 9.30 -2.95 4.98
CA VAL A 80 9.41 -3.75 6.21
C VAL A 80 10.89 -3.96 6.57
N LYS A 81 11.70 -4.27 5.55
CA LYS A 81 13.17 -4.40 5.56
C LYS A 81 13.66 -4.25 4.11
N ASP A 82 14.96 -4.20 3.87
CA ASP A 82 15.55 -3.81 2.57
C ASP A 82 14.99 -4.56 1.35
N ASP A 83 14.72 -5.87 1.48
CA ASP A 83 14.22 -6.77 0.44
C ASP A 83 12.71 -7.06 0.55
N LEU A 84 12.03 -6.59 1.61
CA LEU A 84 10.60 -6.84 1.82
C LEU A 84 9.82 -5.54 1.97
N VAL A 85 8.80 -5.44 1.13
CA VAL A 85 7.87 -4.32 1.08
C VAL A 85 6.46 -4.82 1.36
N ILE A 86 5.54 -3.89 1.52
CA ILE A 86 4.12 -4.18 1.70
C ILE A 86 3.26 -3.20 0.92
N ASP A 87 2.30 -3.75 0.19
CA ASP A 87 1.20 -3.03 -0.45
C ASP A 87 -0.14 -3.57 0.08
N ALA A 88 -1.24 -3.21 -0.59
CA ALA A 88 -2.59 -3.59 -0.15
C ALA A 88 -2.81 -5.10 -0.08
N ARG A 89 -1.99 -5.93 -0.75
CA ARG A 89 -2.11 -7.40 -0.74
C ARG A 89 -1.37 -8.05 0.43
N GLY A 90 -0.37 -7.39 1.00
CA GLY A 90 0.46 -7.95 2.06
C GLY A 90 1.95 -7.83 1.80
N ILE A 91 2.74 -8.63 2.51
CA ILE A 91 4.22 -8.62 2.41
C ILE A 91 4.66 -9.23 1.08
N ARG A 92 5.53 -8.53 0.36
CA ARG A 92 6.06 -8.90 -0.94
C ARG A 92 7.57 -8.76 -0.96
N CYS A 93 8.24 -9.54 -1.82
CA CYS A 93 9.61 -9.27 -2.21
C CYS A 93 9.65 -7.97 -3.02
N LYS A 94 10.63 -7.10 -2.75
CA LYS A 94 10.79 -5.83 -3.46
C LYS A 94 11.02 -6.05 -4.96
N VAL A 95 11.88 -7.01 -5.31
CA VAL A 95 12.21 -7.34 -6.71
C VAL A 95 10.98 -7.85 -7.47
N ASP A 96 10.12 -8.65 -6.82
CA ASP A 96 8.89 -9.12 -7.47
C ASP A 96 7.91 -7.97 -7.71
N LEU A 97 7.87 -6.99 -6.79
CA LEU A 97 7.07 -5.77 -6.96
C LEU A 97 7.64 -4.90 -8.10
N GLU A 98 8.96 -4.71 -8.15
CA GLU A 98 9.64 -3.98 -9.23
C GLU A 98 9.32 -4.60 -10.60
N ASN A 99 9.50 -5.91 -10.75
CA ASN A 99 9.22 -6.63 -12.00
C ASN A 99 7.75 -6.52 -12.43
N GLU A 100 6.82 -6.51 -11.48
CA GLU A 100 5.38 -6.39 -11.74
C GLU A 100 5.04 -5.02 -12.36
N PHE A 101 5.67 -3.95 -11.85
CA PHE A 101 5.39 -2.57 -12.29
C PHE A 101 6.32 -2.06 -13.40
N GLU A 102 7.46 -2.71 -13.66
CA GLU A 102 8.31 -2.46 -14.84
C GLU A 102 7.57 -2.78 -16.14
N GLY A 103 6.56 -3.67 -16.10
CA GLY A 103 5.66 -3.89 -17.24
C GLY A 103 4.73 -2.71 -17.55
N MET A 104 4.60 -1.75 -16.63
CA MET A 104 3.68 -0.60 -16.75
C MET A 104 4.38 0.71 -17.10
N ALA A 105 5.70 0.83 -16.84
CA ALA A 105 6.52 1.99 -17.18
C ALA A 105 7.87 1.50 -17.73
N MET A 106 8.37 2.14 -18.80
CA MET A 106 9.63 1.73 -19.45
C MET A 106 10.82 1.74 -18.47
N GLU A 107 10.89 2.75 -17.60
CA GLU A 107 11.78 2.85 -16.45
C GLU A 107 11.04 3.67 -15.38
N PHE A 108 11.22 3.34 -14.10
CA PHE A 108 10.70 4.15 -12.99
C PHE A 108 11.82 4.52 -12.02
N ALA A 109 11.74 5.71 -11.45
CA ALA A 109 12.54 6.13 -10.32
C ALA A 109 11.89 5.70 -9.01
N GLU A 110 12.70 5.40 -8.00
CA GLU A 110 12.22 5.12 -6.64
C GLU A 110 12.49 6.31 -5.73
N LEU A 111 11.45 6.78 -5.04
CA LEU A 111 11.58 7.72 -3.93
C LEU A 111 11.22 7.02 -2.62
N GLU A 112 11.87 7.41 -1.53
CA GLU A 112 11.72 6.77 -0.23
C GLU A 112 11.64 7.77 0.94
N GLY A 113 10.96 7.36 2.00
CA GLY A 113 10.81 8.10 3.25
C GLY A 113 10.18 9.47 3.09
N GLU A 114 10.77 10.48 3.72
CA GLU A 114 10.23 11.84 3.74
C GLU A 114 10.07 12.43 2.33
N ALA A 115 10.94 12.06 1.38
CA ALA A 115 10.83 12.52 -0.01
C ALA A 115 9.60 11.91 -0.70
N ALA A 116 9.35 10.61 -0.51
CA ALA A 116 8.16 9.94 -1.03
C ALA A 116 6.87 10.52 -0.42
N GLU A 117 6.86 10.69 0.90
CA GLU A 117 5.73 11.28 1.62
C GLU A 117 5.42 12.70 1.13
N ALA A 118 6.43 13.56 1.02
CA ALA A 118 6.27 14.93 0.54
C ALA A 118 5.73 14.96 -0.90
N GLN A 119 6.24 14.10 -1.79
CA GLN A 119 5.78 14.01 -3.17
C GLN A 119 4.32 13.56 -3.26
N LEU A 120 3.90 12.57 -2.47
CA LEU A 120 2.51 12.12 -2.41
C LEU A 120 1.58 13.23 -1.90
N GLN A 121 1.97 13.94 -0.83
CA GLN A 121 1.16 15.05 -0.30
C GLN A 121 1.02 16.18 -1.32
N GLN A 122 2.09 16.50 -2.06
CA GLN A 122 2.05 17.48 -3.13
C GLN A 122 1.08 17.05 -4.25
N TRP A 123 1.20 15.81 -4.77
CA TRP A 123 0.32 15.33 -5.83
C TRP A 123 -1.13 15.22 -5.40
N MET A 124 -1.41 14.88 -4.15
CA MET A 124 -2.77 14.93 -3.60
C MET A 124 -3.32 16.36 -3.54
N ALA A 125 -2.50 17.35 -3.18
CA ALA A 125 -2.91 18.75 -3.11
C ALA A 125 -3.13 19.38 -4.51
N GLU A 126 -2.34 18.95 -5.50
CA GLU A 126 -2.42 19.40 -6.90
C GLU A 126 -3.48 18.63 -7.72
N GLY A 127 -4.06 17.57 -7.15
CA GLY A 127 -5.04 16.72 -7.83
C GLY A 127 -4.45 15.67 -8.77
N GLY A 128 -3.13 15.46 -8.77
CA GLY A 128 -2.45 14.37 -9.49
C GLY A 128 -2.64 13.00 -8.84
N CYS A 129 -3.10 12.94 -7.59
CA CYS A 129 -3.48 11.73 -6.88
C CYS A 129 -4.85 11.89 -6.21
N CYS A 130 -5.60 10.80 -6.09
CA CYS A 130 -6.92 10.82 -5.45
C CYS A 130 -6.85 11.26 -3.99
N SER A 131 -7.89 11.94 -3.50
CA SER A 131 -8.08 12.23 -2.08
C SER A 131 -8.93 11.14 -1.40
N LEU A 132 -8.86 11.10 -0.07
CA LEU A 132 -9.70 10.23 0.75
C LEU A 132 -11.19 10.59 0.58
N LEU A 133 -12.03 9.59 0.38
CA LEU A 133 -13.48 9.73 0.43
C LEU A 133 -13.99 9.64 1.87
N GLU A 134 -15.26 10.02 2.06
CA GLU A 134 -15.90 9.93 3.38
C GLU A 134 -15.84 8.49 3.91
N GLY A 135 -15.35 8.34 5.14
CA GLY A 135 -15.24 7.05 5.83
C GLY A 135 -14.05 6.18 5.42
N GLU A 136 -13.35 6.51 4.32
CA GLU A 136 -12.31 5.66 3.75
C GLU A 136 -11.09 5.50 4.67
N GLU A 137 -10.64 6.58 5.34
CA GLU A 137 -9.52 6.51 6.28
C GLU A 137 -9.78 5.49 7.40
N LYS A 138 -11.04 5.44 7.88
CA LYS A 138 -11.46 4.51 8.92
C LYS A 138 -11.50 3.07 8.39
N ALA A 139 -11.93 2.88 7.13
CA ALA A 139 -11.93 1.58 6.47
C ALA A 139 -10.51 1.04 6.29
N LEU A 140 -9.61 1.87 5.75
CA LEU A 140 -8.18 1.55 5.63
C LEU A 140 -7.53 1.22 6.98
N GLY A 141 -7.82 2.02 8.02
CA GLY A 141 -7.33 1.74 9.37
C GLY A 141 -7.91 0.46 10.00
N ALA A 142 -9.12 0.04 9.62
CA ALA A 142 -9.65 -1.28 9.99
C ALA A 142 -8.92 -2.39 9.24
N TYR A 143 -8.74 -2.22 7.93
CA TYR A 143 -8.05 -3.19 7.09
C TYR A 143 -6.61 -3.45 7.55
N VAL A 144 -5.82 -2.41 7.82
CA VAL A 144 -4.46 -2.55 8.38
C VAL A 144 -4.45 -3.31 9.72
N ARG A 145 -5.46 -3.09 10.58
CA ARG A 145 -5.57 -3.85 11.83
C ARG A 145 -5.87 -5.33 11.58
N ASP A 146 -6.72 -5.63 10.61
CA ASP A 146 -7.03 -7.02 10.28
C ASP A 146 -5.85 -7.72 9.58
N MET A 147 -5.10 -7.04 8.71
CA MET A 147 -3.83 -7.55 8.19
C MET A 147 -2.87 -7.90 9.34
N ARG A 148 -2.74 -7.04 10.36
CA ARG A 148 -1.91 -7.30 11.54
C ARG A 148 -2.36 -8.55 12.29
N ARG A 149 -3.67 -8.66 12.55
CA ARG A 149 -4.26 -9.79 13.31
C ARG A 149 -4.06 -11.13 12.62
N ASN A 150 -3.98 -11.13 11.30
CA ASN A 150 -3.79 -12.33 10.50
C ASN A 150 -2.31 -12.59 10.15
N GLY A 151 -1.36 -11.84 10.72
CA GLY A 151 0.07 -12.07 10.52
C GLY A 151 0.62 -11.56 9.17
N LEU A 152 -0.14 -10.73 8.46
CA LEU A 152 0.28 -10.14 7.18
C LEU A 152 1.07 -8.84 7.34
N LEU A 153 1.24 -8.36 8.59
CA LEU A 153 2.17 -7.29 8.93
C LEU A 153 3.22 -7.86 9.87
N ALA A 154 4.48 -7.53 9.65
CA ALA A 154 5.50 -7.79 10.66
C ALA A 154 5.20 -6.95 11.92
N ALA A 155 5.52 -7.46 13.11
CA ALA A 155 5.45 -6.66 14.32
C ALA A 155 6.36 -5.41 14.17
N PRO A 156 5.95 -4.23 14.64
CA PRO A 156 6.85 -3.07 14.64
C PRO A 156 8.13 -3.43 15.40
N ARG A 157 9.30 -3.10 14.82
CA ARG A 157 10.57 -3.21 15.55
C ARG A 157 10.47 -2.34 16.80
N GLY A 158 10.45 -2.95 17.99
CA GLY A 158 10.44 -2.24 19.28
C GLY A 158 9.35 -2.63 20.27
N VAL A 159 8.42 -3.52 19.94
CA VAL A 159 7.57 -4.14 20.96
C VAL A 159 8.22 -5.45 21.37
N ALA A 160 8.89 -5.44 22.53
CA ALA A 160 9.31 -6.68 23.17
C ALA A 160 8.08 -7.61 23.25
N GLU A 161 8.19 -8.80 22.68
CA GLU A 161 7.22 -9.86 22.93
C GLU A 161 7.17 -10.07 24.44
N LEU A 162 6.12 -9.56 25.08
CA LEU A 162 5.77 -10.00 26.42
C LEU A 162 5.28 -11.43 26.24
N SER A 163 6.22 -12.38 26.36
CA SER A 163 5.92 -13.78 26.53
C SER A 163 4.85 -13.92 27.60
N PRO A 164 3.77 -14.70 27.37
CA PRO A 164 2.85 -15.00 28.44
C PRO A 164 3.63 -15.79 29.49
N SER A 165 3.88 -15.18 30.63
CA SER A 165 4.30 -15.89 31.83
C SER A 165 3.17 -16.85 32.18
N ILE A 166 3.34 -18.12 31.83
CA ILE A 166 2.52 -19.22 32.33
C ILE A 166 2.84 -19.31 33.82
N GLY A 167 1.92 -18.79 34.64
CA GLY A 167 1.84 -19.09 36.07
C GLY A 167 1.11 -20.40 36.31
#